data_AF-A0A924WH24-F1
#
_entry.id   AF-A0A924WH24-F1
#
_cell.length_a   1.000
_cell.length_b   1.000
_cell.length_c   1.000
_cell.angle_alpha   90.00
_cell.angle_beta   90.00
_cell.angle_gamma   90.00
#
_symmetry.space_group_name_H-M   'P 1'
#
loop_
_entity.id
_entity.type
_entity.pdbx_description
1 polymer ?
#
loop_
_entity_poly.entity_id
_entity_poly.type
_entity_poly.pdbx_seq_one_letter_code
_entity_poly.pdbx_strand_id
1 'polypeptide(L)'
;MENIDIQQIESYLQGKMTLEEQRAFEVALAADPELRRRHEELRQMAKGIRQVARADIRQRVETLRDKIKQEESAPHPEPHSANLGKSAAFLVIGLFLGLGLGWLLFNKPAITPPPPDTQNTGQAP
;
A
#
# COMPACT_ATOMS: atom_id res chain seq x y z
N MET A 1 4.80 26.49 -17.92
CA MET A 1 3.57 25.77 -17.51
C MET A 1 3.87 24.29 -17.70
N GLU A 2 4.44 23.59 -16.72
CA GLU A 2 5.01 22.25 -17.01
C GLU A 2 5.16 21.34 -15.78
N ASN A 3 4.12 21.27 -14.93
CA ASN A 3 4.13 20.40 -13.74
C ASN A 3 2.84 19.60 -13.54
N ILE A 4 1.92 19.61 -14.52
CA ILE A 4 0.70 18.78 -14.50
C ILE A 4 1.01 17.29 -14.82
N ASP A 5 2.27 16.95 -15.07
CA ASP A 5 2.56 15.93 -16.07
C ASP A 5 2.79 14.52 -15.54
N ILE A 6 3.60 14.35 -14.48
CA ILE A 6 4.04 13.00 -14.05
C ILE A 6 3.23 12.49 -12.85
N GLN A 7 2.97 13.34 -11.85
CA GLN A 7 2.28 12.92 -10.62
C GLN A 7 0.84 12.45 -10.88
N GLN A 8 0.16 13.06 -11.86
CA GLN A 8 -1.17 12.61 -12.29
C GLN A 8 -1.11 11.24 -12.95
N ILE A 9 -0.16 11.02 -13.86
CA ILE A 9 0.07 9.70 -14.50
C ILE A 9 0.37 8.65 -13.43
N GLU A 10 1.23 8.96 -12.46
CA GLU A 10 1.56 8.05 -11.36
C GLU A 10 0.33 7.72 -10.50
N SER A 11 -0.45 8.73 -10.13
CA SER A 11 -1.66 8.54 -9.33
C SER A 11 -2.69 7.69 -10.06
N TYR A 12 -2.83 7.88 -11.37
CA TYR A 12 -3.66 7.06 -12.24
C TYR A 12 -3.16 5.60 -12.29
N LEU A 13 -1.87 5.37 -12.55
CA LEU A 13 -1.28 4.02 -12.61
C LEU A 13 -1.30 3.27 -11.27
N GLN A 14 -1.30 4.01 -10.16
CA GLN A 14 -1.40 3.48 -8.80
C GLN A 14 -2.85 3.31 -8.33
N GLY A 15 -3.85 3.79 -9.10
CA GLY A 15 -5.27 3.74 -8.72
C GLY A 15 -5.61 4.61 -7.51
N LYS A 16 -4.87 5.71 -7.31
CA LYS A 16 -5.06 6.66 -6.20
C LYS A 16 -6.04 7.79 -6.54
N MET A 17 -6.43 7.91 -7.80
CA MET A 17 -7.42 8.90 -8.26
C MET A 17 -8.84 8.45 -7.91
N THR A 18 -9.70 9.42 -7.62
CA THR A 18 -11.15 9.23 -7.57
C THR A 18 -11.70 8.95 -8.97
N LEU A 19 -12.94 8.45 -9.04
CA LEU A 19 -13.58 8.08 -10.31
C LEU A 19 -13.82 9.29 -11.23
N GLU A 20 -14.03 10.49 -10.65
CA GLU A 20 -14.19 11.73 -11.40
C GLU A 20 -12.86 12.22 -11.98
N GLU A 21 -11.80 12.23 -11.16
CA GLU A 21 -10.44 12.58 -11.60
C GLU A 21 -9.95 11.62 -12.69
N GLN A 22 -10.27 10.33 -12.55
CA GLN A 22 -9.93 9.32 -13.53
C GLN A 22 -10.56 9.62 -14.89
N ARG A 23 -11.85 9.97 -14.92
CA ARG A 23 -12.54 10.34 -16.16
C ARG A 23 -11.97 11.61 -16.78
N ALA A 24 -11.71 12.62 -15.96
CA ALA A 24 -11.10 13.86 -16.43
C ALA A 24 -9.71 13.60 -17.05
N PHE A 25 -8.91 12.75 -16.41
CA PHE A 25 -7.62 12.32 -16.91
C PHE A 25 -7.73 11.53 -18.21
N GLU A 26 -8.71 10.63 -18.34
CA GLU A 26 -8.93 9.86 -19.58
C GLU A 26 -9.37 10.75 -20.75
N VAL A 27 -10.16 11.79 -20.50
CA VAL A 27 -10.51 12.80 -21.50
C VAL A 27 -9.27 13.59 -21.92
N ALA A 28 -8.44 14.02 -20.96
CA ALA A 28 -7.19 14.71 -21.25
C ALA A 28 -6.22 13.82 -22.06
N LEU A 29 -6.14 12.54 -21.70
CA LEU A 29 -5.34 11.55 -22.41
C LEU A 29 -5.84 11.36 -23.85
N ALA A 30 -7.15 11.40 -24.10
CA ALA A 30 -7.69 11.30 -25.46
C ALA A 30 -7.36 12.56 -26.30
N ALA A 31 -7.36 13.73 -25.67
CA ALA A 31 -7.14 15.01 -26.33
C ALA A 31 -5.66 15.32 -26.60
N ASP A 32 -4.75 14.85 -25.75
CA ASP A 32 -3.33 15.21 -25.79
C ASP A 32 -2.42 14.02 -26.23
N PRO A 33 -1.82 14.07 -27.44
CA PRO A 33 -0.86 13.08 -27.91
C PRO A 33 0.42 12.98 -27.07
N GLU A 34 0.88 14.08 -26.48
CA GLU A 34 2.10 14.10 -25.68
C GLU A 34 1.88 13.41 -24.34
N LEU A 35 0.78 13.73 -23.67
CA LEU A 35 0.37 13.08 -22.43
C LEU A 35 0.21 11.57 -22.61
N ARG A 36 -0.35 11.13 -23.76
CA ARG A 36 -0.44 9.70 -24.12
C ARG A 36 0.91 9.03 -24.19
N ARG A 37 1.86 9.68 -24.85
CA ARG A 37 3.20 9.15 -25.01
C ARG A 37 3.87 8.98 -23.65
N ARG A 38 3.82 10.01 -22.81
CA ARG A 38 4.39 9.97 -21.45
C ARG A 38 3.71 8.91 -20.58
N HIS A 39 2.39 8.80 -20.64
CA HIS A 39 1.65 7.74 -19.94
C HIS A 39 2.09 6.34 -20.38
N GLU A 40 2.26 6.09 -21.68
CA GLU A 40 2.69 4.79 -22.17
C GLU A 40 4.14 4.47 -21.77
N GLU A 41 5.05 5.45 -21.82
CA GLU A 41 6.43 5.31 -21.34
C GLU A 41 6.46 4.89 -19.85
N LEU A 42 5.77 5.62 -18.97
CA LEU A 42 5.68 5.29 -17.56
C LEU A 42 5.00 3.93 -17.31
N ARG A 43 3.96 3.60 -18.08
CA ARG A 43 3.27 2.31 -17.99
C ARG A 43 4.20 1.15 -18.34
N GLN A 44 5.04 1.30 -19.36
CA GLN A 44 6.01 0.28 -19.74
C GLN A 44 7.08 0.08 -18.67
N MET A 45 7.61 1.17 -18.11
CA MET A 45 8.56 1.11 -16.99
C MET A 45 7.94 0.41 -15.78
N ALA A 46 6.72 0.79 -15.39
CA ALA A 46 6.00 0.19 -14.27
C ALA A 46 5.75 -1.32 -14.47
N LYS A 47 5.43 -1.74 -15.70
CA LYS A 47 5.30 -3.18 -16.04
C LYS A 47 6.63 -3.91 -15.90
N GLY A 48 7.72 -3.34 -16.41
CA GLY A 48 9.06 -3.93 -16.31
C GLY A 48 9.50 -4.13 -14.86
N ILE A 49 9.34 -3.09 -14.02
CA ILE A 49 9.65 -3.17 -12.59
C ILE A 49 8.81 -4.25 -11.90
N ARG A 50 7.50 -4.32 -12.17
CA ARG A 50 6.62 -5.35 -11.60
C ARG A 50 7.01 -6.77 -12.03
N GLN A 51 7.46 -6.96 -13.27
CA GLN A 51 7.91 -8.25 -13.76
C GLN A 51 9.19 -8.70 -13.06
N VAL A 52 10.18 -7.82 -12.95
CA VAL A 52 11.44 -8.11 -12.24
C VAL A 52 11.17 -8.40 -10.77
N ALA A 53 10.35 -7.59 -10.10
CA ALA A 53 9.98 -7.82 -8.70
C ALA A 53 9.28 -9.18 -8.50
N ARG A 54 8.36 -9.56 -9.41
CA ARG A 54 7.71 -10.87 -9.37
C ARG A 54 8.68 -12.02 -9.56
N ALA A 55 9.63 -11.88 -10.48
CA ALA A 55 10.65 -12.89 -10.72
C ALA A 55 11.55 -13.08 -9.49
N ASP A 56 12.02 -11.98 -8.88
CA ASP A 56 12.85 -12.03 -7.67
C ASP A 56 12.09 -12.65 -6.49
N ILE A 57 10.83 -12.25 -6.26
CA ILE A 57 9.99 -12.83 -5.21
C ILE A 57 9.82 -14.34 -5.43
N ARG A 58 9.52 -14.75 -6.67
CA ARG A 58 9.36 -16.17 -7.00
C ARG A 58 10.62 -16.98 -6.70
N GLN A 59 11.77 -16.48 -7.14
CA GLN A 59 13.06 -17.11 -6.89
C GLN A 59 13.33 -17.24 -5.38
N ARG A 60 13.09 -16.18 -4.60
CA ARG A 60 13.24 -16.24 -3.14
C ARG A 60 12.32 -17.28 -2.52
N VAL A 61 11.04 -17.32 -2.90
CA VAL A 61 10.08 -18.30 -2.39
C VAL A 61 10.51 -19.74 -2.72
N GLU A 62 10.99 -19.97 -3.94
CA GLU A 62 11.50 -21.29 -4.35
C GLU A 62 12.73 -21.70 -3.51
N THR A 63 13.69 -20.80 -3.32
CA THR A 63 14.86 -21.10 -2.47
C THR A 63 14.50 -21.34 -1.00
N LEU A 64 13.50 -20.65 -0.45
CA LEU A 64 13.01 -20.90 0.91
C LEU A 64 12.34 -22.28 0.98
N ARG A 65 11.53 -22.63 -0.01
CA ARG A 65 10.86 -23.93 -0.09
C ARG A 65 11.87 -25.09 -0.13
N ASP A 66 12.93 -24.94 -0.91
CA ASP A 66 13.97 -25.96 -1.04
C ASP A 66 14.75 -26.13 0.27
N LYS A 67 15.06 -25.03 0.97
CA LYS A 67 15.69 -25.08 2.30
C LYS A 67 14.82 -25.81 3.33
N ILE A 68 13.52 -25.51 3.39
CA ILE A 68 12.58 -26.19 4.28
C ILE A 68 12.55 -27.69 3.99
N LYS A 69 12.46 -28.08 2.72
CA LYS A 69 12.44 -29.48 2.31
C LYS A 69 13.76 -30.20 2.65
N GLN A 70 14.89 -29.49 2.56
CA GLN A 70 16.20 -30.04 2.91
C GLN A 70 16.37 -30.21 4.42
N GLU A 71 15.87 -29.29 5.23
CA GLU A 71 15.82 -29.44 6.70
C GLU A 71 14.89 -30.59 7.13
N GLU A 72 13.78 -30.81 6.43
CA GLU A 72 12.86 -31.93 6.69
C GLU A 72 13.44 -33.30 6.26
N SER A 73 14.33 -33.30 5.26
CA SER A 73 14.99 -34.52 4.75
C SER A 73 16.32 -34.84 5.43
N ALA A 74 16.81 -33.95 6.32
CA ALA A 74 18.02 -34.20 7.07
C ALA A 74 17.74 -35.26 8.16
N PRO A 75 18.55 -36.33 8.27
CA PRO A 75 18.38 -37.30 9.34
C PRO A 75 18.54 -36.59 10.68
N HIS A 76 17.48 -36.66 11.50
CA HIS A 76 17.44 -36.19 12.89
C HIS A 76 18.68 -36.70 13.64
N PRO A 77 19.63 -35.84 14.08
CA PRO A 77 20.48 -36.22 15.20
C PRO A 77 19.58 -36.30 16.44
N GLU A 78 19.65 -37.41 17.16
CA GLU A 78 18.84 -37.68 18.35
C GLU A 78 18.80 -36.50 19.35
N PRO A 79 17.68 -36.31 20.06
CA PRO A 79 17.51 -35.19 20.96
C PRO A 79 18.32 -35.42 22.24
N HIS A 80 19.50 -34.78 22.35
CA HIS A 80 20.11 -34.56 23.66
C HIS A 80 19.35 -33.44 24.38
N SER A 81 18.63 -33.83 25.42
CA SER A 81 17.84 -32.97 26.29
C SER A 81 18.69 -31.90 26.99
N ALA A 82 18.32 -30.63 26.81
CA ALA A 82 18.62 -29.57 27.77
C ALA A 82 17.62 -28.41 27.64
N ASN A 83 16.76 -28.32 28.65
CA ASN A 83 15.76 -27.29 28.90
C ASN A 83 16.25 -25.85 28.65
N LEU A 84 15.61 -25.10 27.75
CA LEU A 84 15.63 -23.63 27.77
C LEU A 84 14.35 -23.04 27.16
N GLY A 85 13.24 -23.32 27.83
CA GLY A 85 11.93 -22.79 27.49
C GLY A 85 11.73 -21.33 27.91
N LYS A 86 10.90 -20.64 27.11
CA LYS A 86 10.07 -19.48 27.46
C LYS A 86 10.71 -18.08 27.40
N SER A 87 11.13 -17.60 26.23
CA SER A 87 11.43 -16.15 26.05
C SER A 87 11.29 -15.59 24.63
N ALA A 88 10.43 -16.14 23.76
CA ALA A 88 10.25 -15.58 22.40
C ALA A 88 8.82 -15.10 22.08
N ALA A 89 7.80 -15.50 22.86
CA ALA A 89 6.40 -15.21 22.54
C ALA A 89 5.96 -13.76 22.80
N PHE A 90 6.73 -12.96 23.57
CA PHE A 90 6.34 -11.60 23.92
C PHE A 90 6.72 -10.54 22.88
N LEU A 91 7.66 -10.82 21.96
CA LEU A 91 8.10 -9.84 20.97
C LEU A 91 7.10 -9.64 19.81
N VAL A 92 6.28 -10.64 19.50
CA VAL A 92 5.30 -10.55 18.39
C VAL A 92 4.07 -9.74 18.78
N ILE A 93 3.63 -9.82 20.04
CA ILE A 93 2.42 -9.11 20.51
C ILE A 93 2.66 -7.60 20.65
N GLY A 94 3.86 -7.20 21.10
CA GLY A 94 4.22 -5.77 21.21
C GLY A 94 4.28 -5.04 19.85
N LEU A 95 4.69 -5.74 18.78
CA LEU A 95 4.79 -5.15 17.44
C LEU A 95 3.42 -4.87 16.81
N PHE A 96 2.42 -5.74 17.04
CA PHE A 96 1.06 -5.55 16.54
C PHE A 96 0.28 -4.44 17.28
N LEU A 97 0.48 -4.31 18.59
CA LEU A 97 -0.16 -3.23 19.37
C LEU A 97 0.45 -1.85 19.08
N GLY A 98 1.77 -1.77 18.90
CA GLY A 98 2.47 -0.50 18.61
C GLY A 98 2.11 0.10 17.24
N LEU A 99 2.00 -0.72 16.20
CA LEU A 99 1.65 -0.26 14.85
C LEU A 99 0.15 0.02 14.68
N GLY A 100 -0.73 -0.74 15.36
CA GLY A 100 -2.18 -0.54 15.27
C GLY A 100 -2.68 0.75 15.94
N LEU A 101 -2.13 1.10 17.12
CA LEU A 101 -2.50 2.34 17.82
C LEU A 101 -1.88 3.60 17.17
N GLY A 102 -0.69 3.49 16.56
CA GLY A 102 -0.05 4.61 15.86
C GLY A 102 -0.85 5.10 14.65
N TRP A 103 -1.48 4.19 13.90
CA TRP A 103 -2.31 4.55 12.75
C TRP A 103 -3.65 5.19 13.16
N LEU A 104 -4.28 4.73 14.25
CA LEU A 104 -5.58 5.23 14.70
C LEU A 104 -5.52 6.66 15.27
N LEU A 105 -4.39 7.05 15.89
CA LEU A 105 -4.22 8.41 16.43
C LEU A 105 -3.81 9.43 15.37
N PHE A 106 -3.13 9.01 14.29
CA PHE A 106 -2.70 9.90 13.21
C PHE A 106 -3.82 10.14 12.16
N ASN A 107 -4.78 9.22 12.07
CA ASN A 107 -5.89 9.28 11.10
C ASN A 107 -7.24 9.65 11.75
N LYS A 108 -7.23 10.58 12.71
CA LYS A 108 -8.50 11.15 13.23
C LYS A 108 -9.12 12.04 12.14
N PRO A 109 -10.32 11.72 11.60
CA PRO A 109 -11.07 12.68 10.82
C PRO A 109 -11.38 13.87 11.72
N ALA A 110 -11.06 15.07 11.26
CA ALA A 110 -11.46 16.30 11.91
C ALA A 110 -12.99 16.29 12.00
N ILE A 111 -13.51 16.13 13.22
CA ILE A 111 -14.91 16.42 13.51
C ILE A 111 -15.02 17.94 13.35
N THR A 112 -15.40 18.38 12.16
CA THR A 112 -15.83 19.75 11.93
C THR A 112 -16.99 20.01 12.89
N PRO A 113 -16.91 21.02 13.76
CA PRO A 113 -18.08 21.41 14.54
C PRO A 113 -19.22 21.74 13.57
N PRO A 114 -20.47 21.37 13.88
CA PRO A 114 -21.59 21.76 13.05
C PRO A 114 -21.61 23.29 12.92
N PRO A 115 -21.94 23.83 11.73
CA PRO A 115 -22.07 25.27 11.55
C PRO A 115 -23.06 25.81 12.59
N PRO A 116 -22.81 27.00 13.18
CA PRO A 116 -23.76 27.60 14.09
C PRO A 116 -25.09 27.70 13.36
N ASP A 117 -26.12 27.10 13.94
CA ASP A 117 -27.48 27.26 13.46
C ASP A 117 -27.72 28.74 13.21
N THR A 118 -28.01 29.04 11.95
CA THR A 118 -28.77 30.22 11.58
C THR A 118 -30.00 30.24 12.46
N GLN A 119 -29.95 30.99 13.56
CA GLN A 119 -31.14 31.48 14.26
C GLN A 119 -31.86 32.40 13.28
N ASN A 120 -32.61 31.76 12.38
CA ASN A 120 -33.65 32.38 11.61
C ASN A 120 -34.69 32.84 12.61
N THR A 121 -34.72 34.15 12.84
CA THR A 121 -35.92 34.97 12.65
C THR A 121 -37.23 34.18 12.47
N GLY A 122 -37.82 33.75 13.59
CA GLY A 122 -39.27 33.68 13.75
C GLY A 122 -39.58 34.64 14.90
N GLN A 123 -40.05 35.86 14.70
CA GLN A 123 -41.33 36.23 14.10
C GLN A 123 -42.47 35.30 14.50
N ALA A 124 -43.18 35.69 15.56
CA ALA A 124 -44.65 35.78 15.63
C ALA A 124 -45.07 36.17 17.06
N PRO A 125 -46.31 36.61 17.26
CA PRO A 125 -47.03 37.71 16.62
C PRO A 125 -47.18 38.94 17.55
#